data_AF-A0A1V6ESG7-F1
#
_entry.id   AF-A0A1V6ESG7-F1
#
_cell.length_a   1.000
_cell.length_b   1.000
_cell.length_c   1.000
_cell.angle_alpha   90.00
_cell.angle_beta   90.00
_cell.angle_gamma   90.00
#
_symmetry.space_group_name_H-M   'P 1'
#
loop_
_entity.id
_entity.type
_entity.pdbx_description
1 polymer ?
#
loop_
_entity_poly.entity_id
_entity_poly.type
_entity_poly.pdbx_seq_one_letter_code
_entity_poly.pdbx_strand_id
1 'polypeptide(L)'
;MTAHATTEERQRCLDAGMNDHVAKPIDPALLFAALGRYYAPTLSPATPGAAPPADGEAIPAIEGLAVEDALARIGGNRELYRKLLRQFLTQAFMPDEIERALAAGDGPAAERLAHTVHGVAANLGARGVQARAADLEQALRERAEVRTVAACQEAFRASLDAFVARLRAALPPDPVADAGTAQAVDPQQMAAVAAQMQGLLGRFDAAATELLDTHRDLFRALLSPDRFPTFEAQITGYAFAEARATLAQAAADKDLALP
;
A
#
# COMPACT_ATOMS: atom_id res chain seq x y z
N MET A 1 -5.00 -17.89 10.01
CA MET A 1 -5.02 -16.44 10.31
C MET A 1 -6.43 -16.04 10.69
N THR A 2 -6.79 -16.21 11.97
CA THR A 2 -8.09 -15.84 12.54
C THR A 2 -7.85 -15.09 13.85
N ALA A 3 -8.78 -14.22 14.23
CA ALA A 3 -8.59 -13.13 15.19
C ALA A 3 -8.75 -13.52 16.67
N HIS A 4 -8.65 -14.81 17.02
CA HIS A 4 -8.81 -15.28 18.40
C HIS A 4 -7.80 -16.37 18.76
N ALA A 5 -6.53 -15.98 18.90
CA ALA A 5 -5.47 -16.87 19.35
C ALA A 5 -5.62 -17.26 20.82
N THR A 6 -6.60 -18.11 21.12
CA THR A 6 -6.63 -18.92 22.32
C THR A 6 -5.62 -20.06 22.16
N THR A 7 -5.11 -20.60 23.27
CA THR A 7 -4.18 -21.76 23.30
C THR A 7 -4.69 -22.93 22.45
N GLU A 8 -6.00 -23.02 22.26
CA GLU A 8 -6.70 -24.02 21.45
C GLU A 8 -6.49 -23.81 19.94
N GLU A 9 -6.41 -22.58 19.42
CA GLU A 9 -6.06 -22.33 18.01
C GLU A 9 -4.62 -22.77 17.71
N ARG A 10 -3.69 -22.48 18.62
CA ARG A 10 -2.30 -22.94 18.51
C ARG A 10 -2.23 -24.47 18.47
N GLN A 11 -2.97 -25.14 19.35
CA GLN A 11 -2.98 -26.61 19.38
C GLN A 11 -3.61 -27.20 18.11
N ARG A 12 -4.72 -26.64 17.60
CA ARG A 12 -5.32 -27.06 16.32
C ARG A 12 -4.39 -26.91 15.13
N CYS A 13 -3.58 -25.84 15.08
CA CYS A 13 -2.59 -25.67 14.02
C CYS A 13 -1.46 -26.71 14.10
N LEU A 14 -0.99 -27.03 15.31
CA LEU A 14 0.03 -28.07 15.51
C LEU A 14 -0.51 -29.47 15.18
N ASP A 15 -1.74 -29.79 15.61
CA ASP A 15 -2.40 -31.07 15.34
C ASP A 15 -2.70 -31.28 13.85
N ALA A 16 -2.90 -30.18 13.10
CA ALA A 16 -3.04 -30.18 11.63
C ALA A 16 -1.70 -30.32 10.88
N GLY A 17 -0.58 -30.49 11.59
CA GLY A 17 0.74 -30.72 11.02
C GLY A 17 1.55 -29.45 10.70
N MET A 18 1.16 -28.29 11.22
CA MET A 18 1.97 -27.05 11.08
C MET A 18 3.11 -27.03 12.10
N ASN A 19 4.23 -26.41 11.74
CA ASN A 19 5.43 -26.33 12.58
C ASN A 19 5.32 -25.30 13.72
N ASP A 20 4.58 -24.21 13.54
CA ASP A 20 4.29 -23.24 14.60
C ASP A 20 3.08 -22.37 14.23
N HIS A 21 2.66 -21.52 15.16
CA HIS A 21 1.55 -20.59 14.98
C HIS A 21 1.94 -19.18 15.46
N VAL A 22 1.89 -18.20 14.55
CA VAL A 22 2.02 -16.77 14.87
C VAL A 22 0.64 -16.13 14.75
N ALA A 23 0.14 -15.63 15.88
CA ALA A 23 -1.16 -14.98 15.96
C ALA A 23 -1.14 -13.59 15.30
N LYS A 24 -2.32 -13.13 14.86
CA LYS A 24 -2.51 -11.73 14.50
C LYS A 24 -2.75 -10.86 15.76
N PRO A 25 -2.35 -9.58 15.77
CA PRO A 25 -1.51 -8.94 14.75
C PRO A 25 -0.10 -9.53 14.77
N ILE A 26 0.49 -9.67 13.58
CA ILE A 26 1.81 -10.30 13.44
C ILE A 26 2.83 -9.42 14.15
N ASP A 27 3.41 -9.94 15.23
CA ASP A 27 4.60 -9.39 15.87
C ASP A 27 5.83 -9.85 15.07
N PRO A 28 6.56 -8.93 14.41
CA PRO A 28 7.74 -9.29 13.62
C PRO A 28 8.81 -10.01 14.44
N ALA A 29 9.00 -9.67 15.72
CA ALA A 29 9.99 -10.33 16.57
C ALA A 29 9.59 -11.78 16.84
N LEU A 30 8.31 -12.04 17.11
CA LEU A 30 7.79 -13.41 17.28
C LEU A 30 7.83 -14.19 15.96
N LEU A 31 7.58 -13.54 14.83
CA LEU A 31 7.68 -14.15 13.50
C LEU A 31 9.12 -14.56 13.18
N PHE A 32 10.10 -13.66 13.33
CA PHE A 32 11.51 -13.95 13.08
C PHE A 32 12.06 -15.00 14.05
N ALA A 33 11.63 -14.97 15.32
CA ALA A 33 11.99 -16.00 16.30
C ALA A 33 11.41 -17.38 15.93
N ALA A 34 10.16 -17.44 15.45
CA ALA A 34 9.55 -18.68 14.98
C ALA A 34 10.27 -19.22 13.73
N LEU A 35 10.59 -18.35 12.77
CA LEU A 35 11.33 -18.73 11.55
C LEU A 35 12.75 -19.21 11.87
N GLY A 36 13.47 -18.54 12.77
CA GLY A 36 14.84 -18.91 13.16
C GLY A 36 14.98 -20.28 13.83
N ARG A 37 13.88 -20.87 14.33
CA ARG A 37 13.85 -22.22 14.90
C ARG A 37 13.84 -23.32 13.84
N TYR A 38 13.28 -23.02 12.66
CA TYR A 38 13.08 -24.00 11.58
C TYR A 38 13.92 -23.70 10.34
N TYR A 39 14.48 -22.49 10.27
CA TYR A 39 15.42 -22.04 9.26
C TYR A 39 16.66 -21.50 9.97
N ALA A 40 17.74 -22.29 9.92
CA ALA A 40 19.09 -21.81 10.19
C ALA A 40 19.76 -21.58 8.84
N PRO A 41 19.60 -20.40 8.21
CA PRO A 41 20.42 -20.11 7.05
C PRO A 41 21.88 -20.15 7.51
N THR A 42 22.73 -20.88 6.80
CA THR A 42 24.17 -20.64 6.80
C THR A 42 24.37 -19.24 6.23
N LEU A 43 24.18 -18.24 7.08
CA LEU A 43 24.62 -16.89 6.83
C LEU A 43 26.14 -16.98 6.89
N SER A 44 26.76 -17.01 5.70
CA SER A 44 28.10 -16.46 5.56
C SER A 44 28.06 -15.11 6.26
N PRO A 45 29.02 -14.77 7.15
CA PRO A 45 28.94 -13.54 7.92
C PRO A 45 28.82 -12.41 6.91
N ALA A 46 27.62 -11.85 6.80
CA ALA A 46 27.42 -10.62 6.08
C ALA A 46 28.31 -9.64 6.81
N THR A 47 29.36 -9.18 6.13
CA THR A 47 30.05 -7.95 6.50
C THR A 47 28.94 -6.98 6.89
N PRO A 48 28.97 -6.38 8.09
CA PRO A 48 27.91 -5.48 8.53
C PRO A 48 27.75 -4.43 7.43
N GLY A 49 26.73 -4.63 6.59
CA GLY A 49 26.37 -3.72 5.54
C GLY A 49 26.04 -2.45 6.28
N ALA A 50 26.82 -1.40 6.02
CA ALA A 50 26.66 -0.11 6.64
C ALA A 50 25.17 0.20 6.71
N ALA A 51 24.69 0.53 7.92
CA ALA A 51 23.35 1.08 8.08
C ALA A 51 23.14 2.09 6.95
N PRO A 52 22.01 2.02 6.22
CA PRO A 52 21.74 3.02 5.19
C PRO A 52 21.97 4.39 5.83
N PRO A 53 22.65 5.31 5.13
CA PRO A 53 23.06 6.58 5.72
C PRO A 53 21.85 7.20 6.41
N ALA A 54 22.04 7.69 7.63
CA ALA A 54 21.02 8.37 8.43
C ALA A 54 20.58 9.73 7.82
N ASP A 55 20.80 9.89 6.52
CA ASP A 55 20.53 11.07 5.69
C ASP A 55 19.21 10.93 4.92
N GLY A 56 18.28 10.12 5.43
CA GLY A 56 16.88 10.24 5.06
C GLY A 56 16.31 11.43 5.80
N GLU A 57 15.90 12.47 5.07
CA GLU A 57 15.22 13.67 5.59
C GLU A 57 14.29 13.30 6.77
N ALA A 58 14.34 14.03 7.89
CA ALA A 58 13.57 13.65 9.06
C ALA A 58 12.08 13.60 8.71
N ILE A 59 11.36 12.56 9.15
CA ILE A 59 9.91 12.54 9.02
C ILE A 59 9.38 13.57 10.01
N PRO A 60 8.69 14.63 9.53
CA PRO A 60 8.21 15.67 10.42
C PRO A 60 7.30 15.07 11.49
N ALA A 61 7.36 15.62 12.70
CA ALA A 61 6.49 15.21 13.78
C ALA A 61 5.04 15.55 13.41
N ILE A 62 4.24 14.52 13.15
CA ILE A 62 2.83 14.65 12.76
C ILE A 62 1.96 14.31 13.97
N GLU A 63 1.13 15.25 14.38
CA GLU A 63 0.17 15.03 15.46
C GLU A 63 -0.80 13.89 15.10
N GLY A 64 -0.91 12.91 16.00
CA GLY A 64 -1.73 11.70 15.83
C GLY A 64 -1.01 10.53 15.16
N LEU A 65 0.29 10.67 14.84
CA LEU A 65 1.12 9.62 14.25
C LEU A 65 2.14 9.09 15.27
N ALA A 66 2.00 7.82 15.66
CA ALA A 66 3.00 7.14 16.49
C ALA A 66 4.16 6.63 15.62
N VAL A 67 4.98 7.55 15.13
CA VAL A 67 6.07 7.29 14.16
C VAL A 67 7.04 6.23 14.67
N GLU A 68 7.48 6.32 15.92
CA GLU A 68 8.45 5.37 16.48
C GLU A 68 7.88 3.94 16.56
N ASP A 69 6.62 3.79 16.96
CA ASP A 69 5.94 2.48 16.99
C ASP A 69 5.79 1.90 15.59
N ALA A 70 5.46 2.74 14.60
CA ALA A 70 5.31 2.32 13.22
C ALA A 70 6.66 1.92 12.59
N LEU A 71 7.72 2.70 12.85
CA LEU A 71 9.08 2.40 12.41
C LEU A 71 9.59 1.09 13.02
N ALA A 72 9.32 0.83 14.30
CA ALA A 72 9.71 -0.42 14.95
C ALA A 72 9.13 -1.66 14.24
N ARG A 73 7.90 -1.56 13.72
CA ARG A 73 7.23 -2.67 13.01
C ARG A 73 7.81 -2.96 11.64
N ILE A 74 8.47 -1.99 11.01
CA ILE A 74 9.06 -2.11 9.67
C ILE A 74 10.60 -2.12 9.69
N GLY A 75 11.20 -2.44 10.85
CA GLY A 75 12.65 -2.57 11.00
C GLY A 75 13.43 -1.25 10.92
N GLY A 76 12.79 -0.13 11.27
CA GLY A 76 13.42 1.20 11.28
C GLY A 76 13.58 1.85 9.91
N ASN A 77 13.01 1.27 8.85
CA ASN A 77 13.17 1.77 7.48
C ASN A 77 12.32 3.03 7.23
N ARG A 78 12.92 4.21 7.44
CA ARG A 78 12.27 5.52 7.27
C ARG A 78 11.82 5.80 5.84
N GLU A 79 12.56 5.34 4.84
CA GLU A 79 12.19 5.52 3.43
C GLU A 79 10.93 4.73 3.09
N LEU A 80 10.87 3.47 3.50
CA LEU A 80 9.68 2.62 3.37
C LEU A 80 8.49 3.25 4.10
N TYR A 81 8.69 3.76 5.32
CA TYR A 81 7.62 4.42 6.06
C TYR A 81 7.04 5.62 5.32
N ARG A 82 7.91 6.47 4.75
CA ARG A 82 7.49 7.62 3.93
C ARG A 82 6.72 7.17 2.68
N LYS A 83 7.18 6.11 1.99
CA LYS A 83 6.45 5.52 0.85
C LYS A 83 5.05 5.05 1.26
N LEU A 84 4.93 4.35 2.39
CA LEU A 84 3.64 3.89 2.93
C LEU A 84 2.71 5.06 3.28
N LEU A 85 3.22 6.14 3.88
CA LEU A 85 2.44 7.34 4.18
C LEU A 85 1.93 8.03 2.89
N ARG A 86 2.74 8.04 1.82
CA ARG A 86 2.30 8.56 0.51
C ARG A 86 1.27 7.67 -0.17
N GLN A 87 1.47 6.36 -0.12
CA GLN A 87 0.49 5.40 -0.63
C GLN A 87 -0.86 5.53 0.09
N PHE A 88 -0.84 5.83 1.39
CA PHE A 88 -2.06 6.13 2.12
C PHE A 88 -2.77 7.39 1.60
N LEU A 89 -2.03 8.45 1.26
CA LEU A 89 -2.60 9.68 0.69
C LEU A 89 -3.25 9.45 -0.69
N THR A 90 -2.77 8.49 -1.48
CA THR A 90 -3.37 8.12 -2.76
C THR A 90 -4.58 7.19 -2.59
N GLN A 91 -4.62 6.39 -1.53
CA GLN A 91 -5.73 5.48 -1.20
C GLN A 91 -6.82 6.10 -0.30
N ALA A 92 -6.67 7.37 0.09
CA ALA A 92 -7.59 8.07 0.99
C ALA A 92 -9.03 8.28 0.45
N PHE A 93 -9.39 7.73 -0.72
CA PHE A 93 -10.73 7.77 -1.31
C PHE A 93 -11.74 6.79 -0.69
N MET A 94 -11.31 5.93 0.25
CA MET A 94 -12.19 4.94 0.89
C MET A 94 -13.41 5.47 1.69
N PRO A 95 -13.46 6.73 2.22
CA PRO A 95 -14.64 7.23 2.91
C PRO A 95 -15.90 7.27 2.05
N ASP A 96 -15.74 7.66 0.78
CA ASP A 96 -16.85 7.78 -0.16
C ASP A 96 -17.37 6.39 -0.57
N GLU A 97 -16.50 5.38 -0.60
CA GLU A 97 -16.89 3.99 -0.85
C GLU A 97 -17.70 3.41 0.31
N ILE A 98 -17.32 3.72 1.56
CA ILE A 98 -18.08 3.33 2.75
C ILE A 98 -19.46 4.00 2.73
N GLU A 99 -19.53 5.30 2.43
CA GLU A 99 -20.81 6.02 2.33
C GLU A 99 -21.72 5.41 1.26
N ARG A 100 -21.16 5.07 0.08
CA ARG A 100 -21.91 4.41 -0.98
C ARG A 100 -22.40 3.01 -0.58
N ALA A 101 -21.58 2.23 0.13
CA ALA A 101 -21.98 0.91 0.62
C ALA A 101 -23.13 1.02 1.63
N LEU A 102 -23.06 2.00 2.54
CA LEU A 102 -24.13 2.28 3.51
C LEU A 102 -25.42 2.75 2.83
N ALA A 103 -25.32 3.66 1.85
CA ALA A 103 -26.47 4.15 1.08
C ALA A 103 -27.13 3.03 0.25
N ALA A 104 -26.36 2.05 -0.22
CA ALA A 104 -26.86 0.87 -0.91
C ALA A 104 -27.42 -0.21 0.05
N GLY A 105 -27.31 -0.04 1.37
CA GLY A 105 -27.71 -1.04 2.37
C GLY A 105 -26.75 -2.23 2.48
N ASP A 106 -25.56 -2.17 1.88
CA ASP A 106 -24.54 -3.22 1.93
C ASP A 106 -23.65 -3.04 3.17
N GLY A 107 -24.23 -3.32 4.34
CA GLY A 107 -23.51 -3.33 5.62
C GLY A 107 -22.25 -4.21 5.61
N PRO A 108 -22.27 -5.44 5.05
CA PRO A 108 -21.09 -6.28 4.93
C PRO A 108 -19.94 -5.64 4.12
N ALA A 109 -20.23 -4.94 3.01
CA ALA A 109 -19.20 -4.22 2.28
C ALA A 109 -18.63 -3.05 3.08
N ALA A 110 -19.50 -2.27 3.74
CA ALA A 110 -19.07 -1.19 4.62
C ALA A 110 -18.17 -1.70 5.77
N GLU A 111 -18.49 -2.85 6.37
CA GLU A 111 -17.67 -3.46 7.43
C GLU A 111 -16.28 -3.82 6.91
N ARG A 112 -16.17 -4.45 5.73
CA ARG A 112 -14.88 -4.82 5.14
C ARG A 112 -14.02 -3.59 4.84
N LEU A 113 -14.63 -2.52 4.33
CA LEU A 113 -13.93 -1.26 4.05
C LEU A 113 -13.44 -0.61 5.35
N ALA A 114 -14.28 -0.53 6.39
CA ALA A 114 -13.89 -0.03 7.71
C ALA A 114 -12.74 -0.86 8.31
N HIS A 115 -12.81 -2.18 8.22
CA HIS A 115 -11.75 -3.09 8.67
C HIS A 115 -10.42 -2.86 7.92
N THR A 116 -10.50 -2.62 6.62
CA THR A 116 -9.33 -2.33 5.78
C THR A 116 -8.64 -1.05 6.24
N VAL A 117 -9.41 0.02 6.46
CA VAL A 117 -8.86 1.29 6.95
C VAL A 117 -8.30 1.13 8.37
N HIS A 118 -8.98 0.38 9.25
CA HIS A 118 -8.47 0.08 10.59
C HIS A 118 -7.08 -0.58 10.53
N GLY A 119 -6.89 -1.60 9.68
CA GLY A 119 -5.61 -2.29 9.51
C GLY A 119 -4.50 -1.41 8.95
N VAL A 120 -4.82 -0.59 7.94
CA VAL A 120 -3.85 0.34 7.35
C VAL A 120 -3.46 1.43 8.35
N ALA A 121 -4.42 2.03 9.06
CA ALA A 121 -4.17 3.03 10.09
C ALA A 121 -3.33 2.47 11.25
N ALA A 122 -3.56 1.22 11.64
CA ALA A 122 -2.76 0.53 12.65
C ALA A 122 -1.29 0.40 12.22
N ASN A 123 -1.03 -0.02 10.98
CA ASN A 123 0.33 -0.17 10.44
C ASN A 123 1.07 1.17 10.36
N LEU A 124 0.36 2.25 10.05
CA LEU A 124 0.94 3.59 9.97
C LEU A 124 1.13 4.24 11.35
N GLY A 125 0.52 3.71 12.41
CA GLY A 125 0.49 4.34 13.73
C GLY A 125 -0.47 5.52 13.83
N ALA A 126 -1.46 5.61 12.93
CA ALA A 126 -2.49 6.65 12.90
C ALA A 126 -3.60 6.35 13.92
N ARG A 127 -3.27 6.45 15.22
CA ARG A 127 -4.11 5.93 16.33
C ARG A 127 -5.53 6.49 16.35
N GLY A 128 -5.71 7.78 16.05
CA GLY A 128 -7.03 8.41 16.02
C GLY A 128 -7.93 7.84 14.93
N VAL A 129 -7.40 7.69 13.72
CA VAL A 129 -8.11 7.09 12.58
C VAL A 129 -8.41 5.62 12.86
N GLN A 130 -7.42 4.89 13.41
CA GLN A 130 -7.57 3.49 13.80
C GLN A 130 -8.75 3.30 14.77
N ALA A 131 -8.82 4.11 15.84
CA ALA A 131 -9.89 4.03 16.83
C ALA A 131 -11.27 4.27 16.20
N ARG A 132 -11.42 5.29 15.35
CA ARG A 132 -12.70 5.58 14.70
C ARG A 132 -13.12 4.54 13.66
N ALA A 133 -12.14 3.96 12.96
CA ALA A 133 -12.41 2.85 12.04
C ALA A 133 -12.91 1.62 12.81
N ALA A 134 -12.34 1.33 13.98
CA ALA A 134 -12.79 0.26 14.86
C ALA A 134 -14.20 0.52 15.43
N ASP A 135 -14.51 1.75 15.85
CA ASP A 135 -15.84 2.14 16.31
C ASP A 135 -16.91 1.87 15.22
N LEU A 136 -16.62 2.27 13.97
CA LEU A 136 -17.50 2.06 12.83
C LEU A 136 -17.63 0.58 12.46
N GLU A 137 -16.51 -0.15 12.40
CA GLU A 137 -16.48 -1.59 12.14
C GLU A 137 -17.34 -2.35 13.17
N GLN A 138 -17.23 -2.00 14.45
CA GLN A 138 -18.01 -2.63 15.52
C GLN A 138 -19.51 -2.32 15.38
N ALA A 139 -19.88 -1.06 15.13
CA ALA A 139 -21.28 -0.66 14.94
C ALA A 139 -21.94 -1.42 13.76
N LEU A 140 -21.18 -1.66 12.69
CA LEU A 140 -21.65 -2.42 11.53
C LEU A 140 -21.79 -3.91 11.85
N ARG A 141 -20.81 -4.49 12.54
CA ARG A 141 -20.83 -5.90 12.95
C ARG A 141 -21.99 -6.22 13.89
N GLU A 142 -22.25 -5.34 14.86
CA GLU A 142 -23.34 -5.49 15.82
C GLU A 142 -24.71 -5.18 15.22
N ARG A 143 -24.76 -4.72 13.96
CA ARG A 143 -25.99 -4.24 13.30
C ARG A 143 -26.71 -3.21 14.15
N ALA A 144 -25.94 -2.25 14.66
CA ALA A 144 -26.46 -1.16 15.48
C ALA A 144 -27.52 -0.34 14.72
N GLU A 145 -28.28 0.47 15.46
CA GLU A 145 -29.27 1.35 14.85
C GLU A 145 -28.63 2.26 13.79
N VAL A 146 -29.38 2.57 12.73
CA VAL A 146 -28.92 3.40 11.61
C VAL A 146 -28.32 4.73 12.08
N ARG A 147 -28.90 5.33 13.14
CA ARG A 147 -28.39 6.58 13.74
C ARG A 147 -27.00 6.41 14.36
N THR A 148 -26.74 5.29 15.01
CA THR A 148 -25.43 4.99 15.62
C THR A 148 -24.38 4.77 14.53
N VAL A 149 -24.71 3.99 13.51
CA VAL A 149 -23.81 3.75 12.37
C VAL A 149 -23.46 5.07 11.67
N ALA A 150 -24.45 5.94 11.43
CA ALA A 150 -24.24 7.26 10.83
C ALA A 150 -23.32 8.15 11.70
N ALA A 151 -23.51 8.16 13.02
CA ALA A 151 -22.65 8.94 13.93
C ALA A 151 -21.19 8.41 13.93
N CYS A 152 -21.00 7.10 13.92
CA CYS A 152 -19.67 6.49 13.81
C CYS A 152 -19.00 6.80 12.46
N GLN A 153 -19.78 6.77 11.36
CA GLN A 153 -19.30 7.11 10.02
C GLN A 153 -18.84 8.57 9.95
N GLU A 154 -19.64 9.50 10.48
CA GLU A 154 -19.30 10.92 10.51
C GLU A 154 -18.02 11.18 11.33
N ALA A 155 -17.92 10.57 12.52
CA ALA A 155 -16.74 10.68 13.36
C ALA A 155 -15.48 10.09 12.70
N PHE A 156 -15.61 8.95 12.01
CA PHE A 156 -14.55 8.35 11.23
C PHE A 156 -14.09 9.25 10.09
N ARG A 157 -15.02 9.78 9.29
CA ARG A 157 -14.72 10.69 8.18
C ARG A 157 -13.99 11.93 8.66
N ALA A 158 -14.51 12.60 9.69
CA ALA A 158 -13.90 13.80 10.26
C ALA A 158 -12.46 13.52 10.76
N SER A 159 -12.23 12.39 11.43
CA SER A 159 -10.90 12.01 11.91
C SER A 159 -9.93 11.72 10.77
N LEU A 160 -10.41 11.04 9.71
CA LEU A 160 -9.60 10.70 8.55
C LEU A 160 -9.25 11.94 7.73
N ASP A 161 -10.22 12.81 7.45
CA ASP A 161 -10.00 14.05 6.70
C ASP A 161 -9.00 14.96 7.41
N ALA A 162 -9.15 15.13 8.72
CA ALA A 162 -8.22 15.92 9.52
C ALA A 162 -6.80 15.31 9.52
N PHE A 163 -6.69 13.98 9.56
CA PHE A 163 -5.40 13.28 9.48
C PHE A 163 -4.76 13.42 8.09
N VAL A 164 -5.52 13.23 7.02
CA VAL A 164 -5.06 13.42 5.63
C VAL A 164 -4.61 14.85 5.39
N ALA A 165 -5.33 15.84 5.90
CA ALA A 165 -4.94 17.24 5.80
C ALA A 165 -3.59 17.50 6.51
N ARG A 166 -3.42 17.00 7.75
CA ARG A 166 -2.14 17.09 8.46
C ARG A 166 -1.01 16.37 7.73
N LEU A 167 -1.31 15.19 7.17
CA LEU A 167 -0.33 14.38 6.46
C LEU A 167 0.11 15.06 5.16
N ARG A 168 -0.80 15.67 4.40
CA ARG A 168 -0.48 16.47 3.19
C ARG A 168 0.34 17.72 3.52
N ALA A 169 0.06 18.37 4.65
CA ALA A 169 0.83 19.53 5.09
C ALA A 169 2.26 19.16 5.51
N ALA A 170 2.43 17.97 6.11
CA ALA A 170 3.71 17.50 6.64
C ALA A 170 4.54 16.73 5.59
N LEU A 171 3.89 16.09 4.63
CA LEU A 171 4.51 15.49 3.45
C LEU A 171 4.04 16.28 2.24
N PRO A 172 4.57 17.51 2.04
CA PRO A 172 4.37 18.18 0.76
C PRO A 172 4.80 17.23 -0.36
N PRO A 173 4.18 17.30 -1.55
CA PRO A 173 4.64 16.53 -2.70
C PRO A 173 6.15 16.75 -2.83
N ASP A 174 6.90 15.64 -2.95
CA ASP A 174 8.35 15.73 -3.06
C ASP A 174 8.66 16.70 -4.19
N PRO A 175 9.37 17.82 -3.94
CA PRO A 175 9.82 18.66 -5.03
C PRO A 175 10.77 17.91 -5.95
N VAL A 176 11.30 16.74 -5.57
CA VAL A 176 12.13 15.86 -6.41
C VAL A 176 11.30 14.78 -7.15
N ALA A 177 10.08 14.48 -6.71
CA ALA A 177 9.13 13.64 -7.45
C ALA A 177 8.33 14.48 -8.46
N ASP A 178 8.12 15.78 -8.20
CA ASP A 178 7.59 16.76 -9.16
C ASP A 178 8.67 17.54 -9.93
N ALA A 179 9.94 17.56 -9.49
CA ALA A 179 11.09 18.00 -10.30
C ALA A 179 11.85 16.84 -10.95
N GLY A 180 11.26 15.63 -10.95
CA GLY A 180 11.63 14.52 -11.80
C GLY A 180 11.04 14.68 -13.21
N THR A 181 11.48 15.73 -13.91
CA THR A 181 11.42 15.90 -15.37
C THR A 181 10.10 16.34 -16.03
N ALA A 182 9.80 17.65 -15.93
CA ALA A 182 9.50 18.46 -17.13
C ALA A 182 10.78 18.71 -17.97
N GLN A 183 11.65 17.72 -18.03
CA GLN A 183 12.76 17.65 -18.94
C GLN A 183 12.17 16.98 -20.16
N ALA A 184 12.26 17.63 -21.32
CA ALA A 184 11.77 17.11 -22.58
C ALA A 184 12.09 15.61 -22.65
N VAL A 185 11.05 14.77 -22.60
CA VAL A 185 11.18 13.32 -22.53
C VAL A 185 12.11 12.89 -23.65
N ASP A 186 13.31 12.47 -23.30
CA ASP A 186 14.29 12.00 -24.27
C ASP A 186 13.66 10.80 -25.00
N PRO A 187 13.42 10.89 -26.32
CA PRO A 187 12.83 9.80 -27.09
C PRO A 187 13.58 8.48 -26.91
N GLN A 188 14.90 8.54 -26.65
CA GLN A 188 15.73 7.35 -26.42
C GLN A 188 15.44 6.70 -25.05
N GLN A 189 15.24 7.50 -24.00
CA GLN A 189 14.87 6.99 -22.67
C GLN A 189 13.46 6.39 -22.68
N MET A 190 12.52 7.05 -23.37
CA MET A 190 11.16 6.56 -23.54
C MET A 190 11.12 5.22 -24.29
N ALA A 191 11.90 5.07 -25.37
CA ALA A 191 12.04 3.81 -26.09
C ALA A 191 12.61 2.69 -25.20
N ALA A 192 13.65 2.98 -24.41
CA ALA A 192 14.29 2.00 -23.52
C ALA A 192 13.32 1.49 -22.43
N VAL A 193 12.61 2.39 -21.77
CA VAL A 193 11.64 2.04 -20.72
C VAL A 193 10.44 1.27 -21.30
N ALA A 194 9.95 1.66 -22.48
CA ALA A 194 8.87 0.94 -23.15
C ALA A 194 9.29 -0.48 -23.58
N ALA A 195 10.52 -0.65 -24.09
CA ALA A 195 11.06 -1.97 -24.43
C ALA A 195 11.25 -2.85 -23.19
N GLN A 196 11.72 -2.27 -22.07
CA GLN A 196 11.83 -2.99 -20.80
C GLN A 196 10.45 -3.44 -20.30
N MET A 197 9.45 -2.56 -20.33
CA MET A 197 8.07 -2.89 -19.97
C MET A 197 7.51 -3.99 -20.86
N GLN A 198 7.70 -3.92 -22.19
CA GLN A 198 7.29 -4.98 -23.11
C GLN A 198 7.91 -6.35 -22.76
N GLY A 199 9.19 -6.37 -22.36
CA GLY A 199 9.88 -7.59 -21.93
C GLY A 199 9.39 -8.15 -20.59
N LEU A 200 8.94 -7.30 -19.67
CA LEU A 200 8.31 -7.73 -18.41
C LEU A 200 6.92 -8.30 -18.65
N LEU A 201 6.10 -7.61 -19.46
CA LEU A 201 4.75 -8.04 -19.81
C LEU A 201 4.75 -9.35 -20.61
N GLY A 202 5.71 -9.52 -21.52
CA GLY A 202 5.85 -10.75 -22.30
C GLY A 202 6.22 -11.98 -21.45
N ARG A 203 6.85 -11.77 -20.29
CA ARG A 203 7.23 -12.81 -19.34
C ARG A 203 6.29 -12.91 -18.14
N PHE A 204 5.19 -12.13 -18.14
CA PHE A 204 4.25 -12.02 -17.02
C PHE A 204 4.93 -11.69 -15.68
N ASP A 205 5.94 -10.83 -15.72
CA ASP A 205 6.75 -10.47 -14.56
C ASP A 205 6.09 -9.36 -13.73
N ALA A 206 5.91 -9.60 -12.43
CA ALA A 206 5.32 -8.65 -11.49
C ALA A 206 6.18 -7.39 -11.28
N ALA A 207 7.46 -7.42 -11.66
CA ALA A 207 8.31 -6.22 -11.69
C ALA A 207 7.77 -5.13 -12.65
N ALA A 208 6.79 -5.43 -13.51
CA ALA A 208 6.07 -4.45 -14.30
C ALA A 208 5.39 -3.36 -13.45
N THR A 209 4.87 -3.71 -12.28
CA THR A 209 4.25 -2.74 -11.37
C THR A 209 5.27 -1.75 -10.82
N GLU A 210 6.44 -2.25 -10.38
CA GLU A 210 7.52 -1.42 -9.87
C GLU A 210 8.10 -0.51 -10.97
N LEU A 211 8.21 -1.00 -12.20
CA LEU A 211 8.66 -0.21 -13.34
C LEU A 211 7.66 0.93 -13.69
N LEU A 212 6.35 0.66 -13.61
CA LEU A 212 5.31 1.66 -13.82
C LEU A 212 5.36 2.75 -12.74
N ASP A 213 5.48 2.36 -11.47
CA ASP A 213 5.56 3.30 -10.34
C ASP A 213 6.82 4.17 -10.43
N THR A 214 7.94 3.59 -10.85
CA THR A 214 9.23 4.29 -10.99
C THR A 214 9.24 5.29 -12.14
N HIS A 215 8.55 4.99 -13.25
CA HIS A 215 8.58 5.78 -14.48
C HIS A 215 7.19 6.32 -14.89
N ARG A 216 6.37 6.68 -13.90
CA ARG A 216 4.96 7.05 -14.11
C ARG A 216 4.78 8.19 -15.11
N ASP A 217 5.60 9.24 -15.04
CA ASP A 217 5.50 10.39 -15.92
C ASP A 217 5.91 10.09 -17.37
N LEU A 218 6.90 9.20 -17.55
CA LEU A 218 7.28 8.70 -18.88
C LEU A 218 6.12 7.89 -19.49
N PHE A 219 5.46 7.04 -18.70
CA PHE A 219 4.28 6.32 -19.16
C PHE A 219 3.09 7.25 -19.42
N ARG A 220 2.88 8.31 -18.64
CA ARG A 220 1.88 9.35 -18.93
C ARG A 220 2.20 10.18 -20.17
N ALA A 221 3.47 10.37 -20.49
CA ALA A 221 3.89 11.06 -21.71
C ALA A 221 3.79 10.15 -22.93
N LEU A 222 4.04 8.84 -22.76
CA LEU A 222 3.94 7.80 -23.79
C LEU A 222 2.47 7.44 -24.10
N LEU A 223 1.66 7.25 -23.07
CA LEU A 223 0.26 6.90 -23.14
C LEU A 223 -0.58 8.17 -23.09
N SER A 224 -1.47 8.37 -24.05
CA SER A 224 -2.43 9.48 -24.01
C SER A 224 -3.19 9.53 -22.68
N PRO A 225 -3.68 10.71 -22.24
CA PRO A 225 -4.40 10.87 -20.98
C PRO A 225 -5.56 9.87 -20.77
N ASP A 226 -6.20 9.46 -21.86
CA ASP A 226 -7.31 8.50 -21.85
C ASP A 226 -6.87 7.02 -21.73
N ARG A 227 -5.61 6.72 -22.06
CA ARG A 227 -5.07 5.34 -22.07
C ARG A 227 -4.25 5.02 -20.83
N PHE A 228 -3.61 6.02 -20.22
CA PHE A 228 -2.79 5.81 -19.03
C PHE A 228 -3.56 5.17 -17.86
N PRO A 229 -4.77 5.63 -17.47
CA PRO A 229 -5.53 5.02 -16.38
C PRO A 229 -5.90 3.56 -16.66
N THR A 230 -6.23 3.24 -17.92
CA THR A 230 -6.52 1.87 -18.35
C THR A 230 -5.28 0.98 -18.24
N PHE A 231 -4.13 1.47 -18.69
CA PHE A 231 -2.86 0.76 -18.58
C PHE A 231 -2.47 0.53 -17.12
N GLU A 232 -2.60 1.54 -16.27
CA GLU A 232 -2.32 1.43 -14.82
C GLU A 232 -3.21 0.38 -14.15
N ALA A 233 -4.51 0.35 -14.48
CA ALA A 233 -5.44 -0.66 -14.00
C ALA A 233 -5.08 -2.08 -14.48
N GLN A 234 -4.66 -2.23 -15.73
CA GLN A 234 -4.23 -3.53 -16.29
C GLN A 234 -2.95 -4.05 -15.64
N ILE A 235 -1.97 -3.19 -15.39
CA ILE A 235 -0.72 -3.56 -14.70
C ILE A 235 -1.01 -3.96 -13.25
N THR A 236 -1.80 -3.16 -12.54
CA THR A 236 -2.17 -3.43 -11.13
C THR A 236 -3.06 -4.66 -10.99
N GLY A 237 -3.88 -4.94 -12.00
CA GLY A 237 -4.75 -6.12 -12.10
C GLY A 237 -4.10 -7.36 -12.71
N TYR A 238 -2.77 -7.35 -12.98
CA TYR A 238 -2.03 -8.45 -13.60
C TYR A 238 -2.55 -8.87 -15.00
N ALA A 239 -3.29 -7.99 -15.67
CA ALA A 239 -3.79 -8.19 -17.04
C ALA A 239 -2.69 -7.89 -18.07
N PHE A 240 -1.55 -8.58 -17.96
CA PHE A 240 -0.33 -8.25 -18.71
C PHE A 240 -0.46 -8.40 -20.24
N ALA A 241 -1.32 -9.31 -20.71
CA ALA A 241 -1.60 -9.45 -22.14
C ALA A 241 -2.31 -8.21 -22.71
N GLU A 242 -3.26 -7.65 -21.95
CA GLU A 242 -4.02 -6.46 -22.32
C GLU A 242 -3.14 -5.21 -22.20
N ALA A 243 -2.38 -5.09 -21.11
CA ALA A 243 -1.40 -4.05 -20.93
C ALA A 243 -0.39 -4.01 -22.08
N ARG A 244 0.07 -5.17 -22.57
CA ARG A 244 0.99 -5.25 -23.70
C ARG A 244 0.37 -4.73 -24.99
N ALA A 245 -0.91 -5.01 -25.24
CA ALA A 245 -1.62 -4.47 -26.40
C ALA A 245 -1.76 -2.95 -26.31
N THR A 246 -2.10 -2.43 -25.12
CA THR A 246 -2.22 -0.98 -24.87
C THR A 246 -0.87 -0.26 -25.04
N LEU A 247 0.23 -0.84 -24.57
CA LEU A 247 1.57 -0.30 -24.74
C LEU A 247 2.02 -0.31 -26.21
N ALA A 248 1.79 -1.41 -26.93
CA ALA A 248 2.15 -1.51 -28.35
C ALA A 248 1.41 -0.47 -29.20
N GLN A 249 0.13 -0.24 -28.91
CA GLN A 249 -0.67 0.76 -29.61
C GLN A 249 -0.19 2.19 -29.31
N ALA A 250 0.21 2.48 -28.06
CA ALA A 250 0.77 3.77 -27.69
C ALA A 250 2.15 4.03 -28.31
N ALA A 251 2.98 3.00 -28.46
CA ALA A 251 4.27 3.12 -29.12
C ALA A 251 4.14 3.31 -30.63
N ALA A 252 3.19 2.64 -31.28
CA ALA A 252 2.88 2.84 -32.69
C ALA A 252 2.41 4.28 -32.97
N ASP A 253 1.58 4.86 -32.10
CA ASP A 253 1.11 6.25 -32.22
C ASP A 253 2.22 7.30 -32.06
N LYS A 254 3.40 6.90 -31.56
CA LYS A 254 4.57 7.76 -31.32
C LYS A 254 5.80 7.38 -32.16
N ASP A 255 5.63 6.53 -33.17
CA ASP A 255 6.71 6.02 -34.03
C ASP A 255 7.89 5.37 -33.24
N LEU A 256 7.60 4.79 -32.09
CA LEU A 256 8.57 4.07 -31.27
C LEU A 256 8.61 2.60 -31.68
N ALA A 257 9.74 2.16 -32.24
CA ALA A 257 9.97 0.76 -32.56
C ALA A 257 10.22 -0.03 -31.27
N LEU A 258 9.26 -0.87 -30.87
CA LEU A 258 9.42 -1.82 -29.77
C LEU A 258 9.84 -3.21 -30.30
N PRO A 259 10.76 -3.91 -29.63
CA PRO A 259 11.26 -5.23 -30.05
C PRO A 259 10.29 -6.38 -29.80
#